data_AF-A0A4P1KAV7-F1
#
_entry.id   AF-A0A4P1KAV7-F1
#
_cell.length_a   1.000
_cell.length_b   1.000
_cell.length_c   1.000
_cell.angle_alpha   90.00
_cell.angle_beta   90.00
_cell.angle_gamma   90.00
#
_symmetry.space_group_name_H-M   'P 1'
#
loop_
_entity.id
_entity.type
_entity.pdbx_description
1 polymer ?
#
loop_
_entity_poly.entity_id
_entity_poly.type
_entity_poly.pdbx_seq_one_letter_code
_entity_poly.pdbx_strand_id
1 'polypeptide(L)'
;MLPALNAVSSDRRAAVRERLLRTGRAQVEGILTEPSAAALYDLAREADYNVVTRRGTGHVDLPSAWLASLQPDQKRGLGEAIQKSAAADFQYLYDNYPVFDRVQDGLAEAPWRALAAFLNGDDFLG
;
A
#
# COMPACT_ATOMS: atom_id res chain seq x y z
N MET A 1 -1.92 8.24 16.27
CA MET A 1 -0.92 7.46 17.03
C MET A 1 0.36 7.44 16.20
N LEU A 2 1.52 7.66 16.80
CA LEU A 2 2.80 7.46 16.10
C LEU A 2 3.13 5.97 16.10
N PRO A 3 3.50 5.36 14.95
CA PRO A 3 3.95 3.97 14.93
C PRO A 3 5.17 3.76 15.82
N ALA A 4 5.24 2.63 16.51
CA ALA A 4 6.36 2.26 17.36
C ALA A 4 7.00 0.94 16.91
N LEU A 5 8.33 0.89 16.90
CA LEU A 5 9.12 -0.28 16.55
C LEU A 5 9.25 -1.26 17.72
N ASN A 6 9.30 -2.56 17.42
CA ASN A 6 9.75 -3.54 18.38
C ASN A 6 11.27 -3.48 18.56
N ALA A 7 11.73 -3.75 19.79
CA ALA A 7 13.13 -4.01 20.02
C ALA A 7 13.57 -5.26 19.24
N VAL A 8 14.70 -5.16 18.55
CA VAL A 8 15.33 -6.28 17.83
C VAL A 8 16.52 -6.77 18.65
N SER A 9 16.67 -8.08 18.83
CA SER A 9 17.86 -8.64 19.49
C SER A 9 19.10 -8.53 18.60
N SER A 10 20.29 -8.61 19.19
CA SER A 10 21.57 -8.67 18.45
C SER A 10 21.58 -9.82 17.44
N ASP A 11 21.14 -11.00 17.86
CA ASP A 11 21.19 -12.23 17.06
C ASP A 11 20.26 -12.12 15.86
N ARG A 12 19.08 -11.54 16.09
CA ARG A 12 18.12 -11.28 15.02
C ARG A 12 18.64 -10.24 14.02
N ARG A 13 19.28 -9.16 14.49
CA ARG A 13 19.96 -8.19 13.62
C ARG A 13 21.06 -8.84 12.78
N ALA A 14 21.86 -9.72 13.39
CA ALA A 14 22.93 -10.44 12.70
C ALA A 14 22.36 -11.35 11.59
N ALA A 15 21.31 -12.13 11.88
CA ALA A 15 20.64 -12.98 10.91
C ALA A 15 20.02 -12.19 9.74
N VAL A 16 19.38 -11.05 10.03
CA VAL A 16 18.85 -10.13 9.01
C VAL A 16 19.96 -9.61 8.09
N ARG A 17 21.09 -9.18 8.67
CA ARG A 17 22.26 -8.70 7.93
C ARG A 17 22.86 -9.79 7.05
N GLU A 18 23.04 -10.99 7.58
CA GLU A 18 23.59 -12.13 6.82
C GLU A 18 22.70 -12.47 5.62
N ARG A 19 21.38 -12.53 5.82
CA ARG A 19 20.43 -12.78 4.72
C ARG A 19 20.47 -11.69 3.66
N LEU A 20 20.58 -10.42 4.08
CA LEU A 20 20.71 -9.29 3.18
C LEU A 20 21.96 -9.41 2.32
N LEU A 21 23.12 -9.66 2.95
CA LEU A 21 24.40 -9.83 2.24
C LEU A 21 24.36 -10.98 1.24
N ARG A 22 23.74 -12.11 1.62
CA ARG A 22 23.69 -13.31 0.78
C ARG A 22 22.70 -13.20 -0.39
N THR A 23 21.60 -12.47 -0.22
CA THR A 23 20.47 -12.51 -1.18
C THR A 23 20.11 -11.16 -1.80
N GLY A 24 20.74 -10.07 -1.35
CA GLY A 24 20.33 -8.71 -1.70
C GLY A 24 19.00 -8.27 -1.09
N ARG A 25 18.39 -9.10 -0.22
CA ARG A 25 17.09 -8.82 0.41
C ARG A 25 17.00 -9.37 1.84
N ALA A 26 16.22 -8.70 2.69
CA ALA A 26 15.90 -9.18 4.03
C ALA A 26 14.39 -9.11 4.30
N GLN A 27 13.93 -9.91 5.27
CA GLN A 27 12.59 -9.82 5.82
C GLN A 27 12.73 -9.56 7.31
N VAL A 28 12.01 -8.55 7.81
CA VAL A 28 11.99 -8.18 9.22
C VAL A 28 10.58 -8.36 9.73
N GLU A 29 10.33 -9.48 10.40
CA GLU A 29 9.00 -9.81 10.93
C GLU A 29 8.71 -8.98 12.20
N GLY A 30 7.44 -8.68 12.49
CA GLY A 30 7.08 -7.95 13.72
C GLY A 30 7.90 -6.67 13.93
N ILE A 31 8.11 -5.90 12.85
CA ILE A 31 8.86 -4.64 12.91
C ILE A 31 8.16 -3.62 13.81
N LEU A 32 6.83 -3.55 13.75
CA LEU A 32 6.00 -2.72 14.59
C LEU A 32 5.54 -3.48 15.84
N THR A 33 5.38 -2.74 16.94
CA THR A 33 4.65 -3.21 18.13
C THR A 33 3.24 -3.65 17.76
N GLU A 34 2.69 -4.63 18.49
CA GLU A 34 1.35 -5.16 18.24
C GLU A 34 0.25 -4.06 18.25
N PRO A 35 0.22 -3.11 19.22
CA PRO A 35 -0.76 -2.02 19.19
C PRO A 35 -0.63 -1.12 17.96
N SER A 36 0.60 -0.83 17.51
CA SER A 36 0.82 -0.02 16.30
C SER A 36 0.38 -0.76 15.05
N ALA A 37 0.69 -2.06 14.95
CA ALA A 37 0.28 -2.89 13.83
C ALA A 37 -1.25 -3.01 13.76
N ALA A 38 -1.91 -3.25 14.89
CA ALA A 38 -3.37 -3.33 14.97
C ALA A 38 -4.04 -2.00 14.57
N ALA A 39 -3.54 -0.87 15.08
CA ALA A 39 -4.09 0.44 14.74
C ALA A 39 -3.95 0.77 13.24
N LEU A 40 -2.81 0.43 12.61
CA LEU A 40 -2.63 0.60 11.17
C LEU A 40 -3.49 -0.37 10.36
N TYR A 41 -3.68 -1.59 10.85
CA TYR A 41 -4.55 -2.57 10.22
C TYR A 41 -6.00 -2.09 10.20
N ASP A 42 -6.53 -1.60 11.32
CA ASP A 42 -7.90 -1.08 11.38
C ASP A 42 -8.08 0.13 10.47
N LEU A 43 -7.10 1.05 10.47
CA LEU A 43 -7.09 2.20 9.58
C LEU A 43 -7.07 1.79 8.10
N ALA A 44 -6.26 0.80 7.74
CA ALA A 44 -6.21 0.27 6.38
C ALA A 44 -7.55 -0.40 6.02
N ARG A 45 -8.13 -1.21 6.90
CA ARG A 45 -9.40 -1.91 6.67
C ARG A 45 -10.56 -0.94 6.39
N GLU A 46 -10.52 0.26 6.97
CA GLU A 46 -11.57 1.28 6.84
C GLU A 46 -11.31 2.29 5.70
N ALA A 47 -10.14 2.22 5.06
CA ALA A 47 -9.80 3.14 4.00
C ALA A 47 -10.66 2.92 2.75
N ASP A 48 -10.94 4.01 2.05
CA ASP A 48 -11.70 3.98 0.80
C ASP A 48 -10.75 3.77 -0.39
N TYR A 49 -10.50 2.51 -0.75
CA TYR A 49 -9.56 2.14 -1.81
C TYR A 49 -10.12 2.44 -3.20
N ASN A 50 -9.27 2.96 -4.08
CA ASN A 50 -9.52 2.99 -5.51
C ASN A 50 -9.21 1.63 -6.11
N VAL A 51 -9.90 1.25 -7.17
CA VAL A 51 -9.41 0.19 -8.06
C VAL A 51 -8.56 0.82 -9.13
N VAL A 52 -7.33 0.35 -9.25
CA VAL A 52 -6.38 0.84 -10.21
C VAL A 52 -6.30 -0.12 -11.40
N THR A 53 -6.34 0.43 -12.61
CA THR A 53 -6.09 -0.32 -13.84
C THR A 53 -5.24 0.45 -14.85
N ARG A 54 -4.66 -0.25 -15.83
CA ARG A 54 -3.89 0.37 -16.90
C ARG A 54 -4.78 0.61 -18.12
N ARG A 55 -4.72 1.80 -18.71
CA ARG A 55 -5.41 2.10 -19.98
C ARG A 55 -4.47 2.83 -20.93
N GLY A 56 -4.24 2.24 -22.11
CA GLY A 56 -3.22 2.73 -23.04
C GLY A 56 -1.84 2.71 -22.38
N THR A 57 -1.17 3.86 -22.32
CA THR A 57 0.14 4.01 -21.66
C THR A 57 0.05 4.44 -20.19
N GLY A 58 -1.17 4.68 -19.66
CA GLY A 58 -1.37 5.35 -18.39
C GLY A 58 -2.01 4.50 -17.28
N HIS A 59 -1.84 4.99 -16.06
CA HIS A 59 -2.51 4.54 -14.85
C HIS A 59 -3.89 5.20 -14.75
N VAL A 60 -4.91 4.45 -14.34
CA VAL A 60 -6.26 4.96 -14.11
C VAL A 60 -6.72 4.52 -12.73
N ASP A 61 -6.98 5.49 -11.86
CA ASP A 61 -7.69 5.29 -10.60
C ASP A 61 -9.20 5.32 -10.84
N LEU A 62 -9.88 4.27 -10.42
CA LEU A 62 -11.34 4.15 -10.44
C LEU A 62 -11.83 4.24 -8.99
N PRO A 63 -12.46 5.37 -8.58
CA PRO A 63 -12.96 5.52 -7.22
C PRO A 63 -14.00 4.43 -6.88
N SER A 64 -13.92 3.89 -5.67
CA SER A 64 -14.86 2.88 -5.16
C SER A 64 -16.32 3.29 -5.31
N ALA A 65 -16.67 4.55 -5.00
CA ALA A 65 -18.02 5.08 -5.09
C ALA A 65 -18.54 5.06 -6.53
N TRP A 66 -17.67 5.37 -7.51
CA TRP A 66 -18.02 5.28 -8.91
C TRP A 66 -18.25 3.83 -9.33
N LEU A 67 -17.36 2.91 -8.93
CA LEU A 67 -17.54 1.48 -9.20
C LEU A 67 -18.80 0.91 -8.56
N ALA A 68 -19.13 1.33 -7.35
CA ALA A 68 -20.35 0.93 -6.66
C ALA A 68 -21.59 1.42 -7.41
N SER A 69 -21.52 2.59 -8.07
CA SER A 69 -22.63 3.16 -8.86
C SER A 69 -22.90 2.45 -10.19
N LEU A 70 -21.94 1.65 -10.69
CA LEU A 70 -22.08 0.96 -11.97
C LEU A 70 -23.17 -0.13 -11.90
N GLN A 71 -24.04 -0.14 -12.91
CA GLN A 71 -25.00 -1.22 -13.14
C GLN A 71 -24.27 -2.53 -13.52
N PRO A 72 -24.89 -3.71 -13.33
CA PRO A 72 -24.24 -5.00 -13.61
C PRO A 72 -23.64 -5.12 -15.01
N ASP A 73 -24.34 -4.64 -16.05
CA ASP A 73 -23.83 -4.69 -17.43
C ASP A 73 -22.67 -3.71 -17.65
N GLN A 74 -22.65 -2.56 -16.97
CA GLN A 74 -21.53 -1.62 -17.02
C GLN A 74 -20.28 -2.20 -16.33
N LYS A 75 -20.46 -2.88 -15.20
CA LYS A 75 -19.37 -3.61 -14.52
C LYS A 75 -18.81 -4.71 -15.41
N ARG A 76 -19.68 -5.47 -16.07
CA ARG A 76 -19.26 -6.53 -17.01
C ARG A 76 -18.46 -5.94 -18.18
N GLY A 77 -18.98 -4.88 -18.80
CA GLY A 77 -18.30 -4.21 -19.92
C GLY A 77 -16.93 -3.62 -19.52
N LEU A 78 -16.80 -3.07 -18.32
CA LEU A 78 -15.51 -2.61 -17.78
C LEU A 78 -14.51 -3.77 -17.64
N GLY A 79 -14.94 -4.89 -17.05
CA GLY A 79 -14.11 -6.09 -16.91
C GLY A 79 -13.68 -6.67 -18.25
N GLU A 80 -14.59 -6.76 -19.22
CA GLU A 80 -14.31 -7.23 -20.57
C GLU A 80 -13.29 -6.33 -21.30
N ALA A 81 -13.40 -5.00 -21.13
CA ALA A 81 -12.46 -4.06 -21.74
C ALA A 81 -11.04 -4.17 -21.16
N ILE A 82 -10.93 -4.34 -19.84
CA ILE A 82 -9.64 -4.56 -19.16
C ILE A 82 -9.04 -5.89 -19.61
N GLN A 83 -9.83 -6.96 -19.61
CA GLN A 83 -9.38 -8.30 -20.01
C GLN A 83 -8.94 -8.34 -21.49
N LYS A 84 -9.69 -7.70 -22.39
CA LYS A 84 -9.32 -7.60 -23.80
C LYS A 84 -7.99 -6.88 -23.99
N SER A 85 -7.73 -5.84 -23.19
CA SER A 85 -6.47 -5.10 -23.23
C SER A 85 -5.30 -5.96 -22.71
N ALA A 86 -5.56 -6.86 -21.76
CA ALA A 86 -4.55 -7.76 -21.19
C ALA A 86 -4.03 -8.81 -22.18
N ALA A 87 -4.79 -9.10 -23.23
CA ALA A 87 -4.36 -10.00 -24.29
C ALA A 87 -3.31 -9.38 -25.23
N ALA A 88 -3.23 -8.04 -25.29
CA ALA A 88 -2.37 -7.31 -26.22
C ALA A 88 -1.13 -6.70 -25.56
N ASP A 89 -1.22 -6.36 -24.28
CA ASP A 89 -0.14 -5.71 -23.54
C ASP A 89 -0.27 -5.98 -22.04
N PHE A 90 0.75 -5.62 -21.27
CA PHE A 90 0.75 -5.72 -19.81
C PHE A 90 -0.44 -4.97 -19.21
N GLN A 91 -1.12 -5.61 -18.27
CA GLN A 91 -2.27 -5.07 -17.56
C GLN A 91 -2.19 -5.40 -16.07
N TYR A 92 -2.79 -4.53 -15.27
CA TYR A 92 -2.96 -4.73 -13.84
C TYR A 92 -4.36 -4.29 -13.40
N LEU A 93 -4.81 -4.91 -12.32
CA LEU A 93 -6.02 -4.55 -11.60
C LEU A 93 -5.79 -4.82 -10.12
N TYR A 94 -5.79 -3.79 -9.28
CA TYR A 94 -5.57 -3.94 -7.84
C TYR A 94 -6.18 -2.77 -7.06
N ASP A 95 -6.43 -2.98 -5.78
CA ASP A 95 -6.90 -1.93 -4.88
C ASP A 95 -5.72 -1.07 -4.40
N ASN A 96 -5.87 0.24 -4.47
CA ASN A 96 -4.86 1.22 -4.09
C ASN A 96 -5.46 2.31 -3.19
N TYR A 97 -4.81 2.55 -2.05
CA TYR A 97 -5.02 3.75 -1.27
C TYR A 97 -3.71 4.57 -1.33
N PRO A 98 -3.66 5.67 -2.11
CA PRO A 98 -2.40 6.35 -2.45
C PRO A 98 -1.91 7.23 -1.30
N VAL A 99 -1.46 6.63 -0.20
CA VAL A 99 -1.01 7.35 1.02
C VAL A 99 -0.01 8.46 0.67
N PHE A 100 1.02 8.14 -0.13
CA PHE A 100 2.08 9.10 -0.46
C PHE A 100 1.54 10.32 -1.20
N ASP A 101 0.77 10.12 -2.29
CA ASP A 101 0.23 11.22 -3.09
C ASP A 101 -0.71 12.09 -2.25
N ARG A 102 -1.59 11.47 -1.44
CA ARG A 102 -2.47 12.21 -0.54
C ARG A 102 -1.69 13.04 0.49
N VAL A 103 -0.54 12.56 0.96
CA VAL A 103 0.32 13.34 1.89
C VAL A 103 0.93 14.53 1.16
N GLN A 104 1.46 14.33 -0.05
CA GLN A 104 2.05 15.40 -0.86
C GLN A 104 1.01 16.49 -1.21
N ASP A 105 -0.21 16.07 -1.52
CA ASP A 105 -1.31 16.99 -1.86
C ASP A 105 -1.94 17.66 -0.62
N GLY A 106 -1.51 17.31 0.60
CA GLY A 106 -2.08 17.83 1.85
C GLY A 106 -3.49 17.30 2.16
N LEU A 107 -3.92 16.21 1.51
CA LEU A 107 -5.25 15.61 1.60
C LEU A 107 -5.31 14.35 2.47
N ALA A 108 -4.17 13.84 2.93
CA ALA A 108 -4.10 12.67 3.81
C ALA A 108 -4.57 13.03 5.22
N GLU A 109 -5.34 12.15 5.85
CA GLU A 109 -5.75 12.30 7.25
C GLU A 109 -4.56 12.18 8.22
N ALA A 110 -4.75 12.64 9.47
CA ALA A 110 -3.67 12.70 10.45
C ALA A 110 -2.93 11.36 10.69
N PRO A 111 -3.61 10.19 10.77
CA PRO A 111 -2.91 8.91 10.93
C PRO A 111 -2.00 8.56 9.76
N TRP A 112 -2.43 8.81 8.52
CA TRP A 112 -1.66 8.55 7.31
C TRP A 112 -0.45 9.48 7.18
N ARG A 113 -0.62 10.77 7.52
CA ARG A 113 0.50 11.72 7.59
C ARG A 113 1.52 11.31 8.66
N ALA A 114 1.05 10.86 9.82
CA ALA A 114 1.92 10.39 10.90
C ALA A 114 2.72 9.13 10.48
N LEU A 115 2.08 8.19 9.79
CA LEU A 115 2.77 7.03 9.23
C LEU A 115 3.84 7.44 8.21
N ALA A 116 3.50 8.31 7.27
CA ALA A 116 4.44 8.78 6.25
C ALA A 116 5.63 9.52 6.89
N ALA A 117 5.38 10.40 7.86
CA ALA A 117 6.43 11.08 8.60
C ALA A 117 7.34 10.11 9.36
N PHE A 118 6.76 9.11 10.04
CA PHE A 118 7.50 8.09 10.76
C PHE A 118 8.43 7.28 9.83
N LEU A 119 7.92 6.79 8.69
CA LEU A 119 8.70 5.99 7.74
C LEU A 119 9.85 6.77 7.08
N ASN A 120 9.78 8.10 7.08
CA ASN A 120 10.81 8.99 6.53
C ASN A 120 11.61 9.72 7.62
N GLY A 121 11.41 9.37 8.90
CA GLY A 121 12.08 10.01 10.04
C GLY A 121 13.23 9.17 10.60
N ASP A 122 14.06 9.83 11.42
CA ASP A 122 15.24 9.22 12.05
C ASP A 122 14.89 7.98 12.89
N ASP A 123 13.72 7.97 13.55
CA ASP A 123 13.26 6.82 14.34
C ASP A 123 13.13 5.52 13.52
N PHE A 124 12.89 5.62 12.20
CA PHE A 124 12.79 4.47 11.30
C PHE A 124 14.06 4.25 10.48
N LEU A 125 14.69 5.32 9.99
CA LEU A 125 15.83 5.24 9.08
C LEU A 125 17.18 5.01 9.80
N GLY A 126 17.29 5.46 11.06
CA GLY A 126 18.52 5.35 11.87
C GLY A 126 19.50 6.50 11.67
#